data_AF-A0A2A4NPJ1-F1
#
_entry.id   AF-A0A2A4NPJ1-F1
#
_cell.length_a   1.000
_cell.length_b   1.000
_cell.length_c   1.000
_cell.angle_alpha   90.00
_cell.angle_beta   90.00
_cell.angle_gamma   90.00
#
_symmetry.space_group_name_H-M   'P 1'
#
loop_
_entity.id
_entity.type
_entity.pdbx_description
1 polymer ?
#
loop_
_entity_poly.entity_id
_entity_poly.type
_entity_poly.pdbx_seq_one_letter_code
_entity_poly.pdbx_strand_id
1 'polypeptide(L)'
;ICHGGSSGEIASNLNLLAGKSYSDLVSIAAKNSDLLRVKPFSIKESFMVKVLNNKGLSFEHSASISTTNESKKLIENWILKGAFND
;
A
#
# COMPACT_ATOMS: atom_id res chain seq x y z
N ILE A 1 13.65 6.59 -4.17
CA ILE A 1 12.35 6.32 -3.50
C ILE A 1 11.22 6.58 -4.51
N CYS A 2 10.39 5.57 -4.83
CA CYS A 2 9.39 5.68 -5.92
C CYS A 2 8.10 6.42 -5.52
N HIS A 3 7.73 6.32 -4.23
CA HIS A 3 6.46 6.83 -3.69
C HIS A 3 6.70 7.96 -2.67
N GLY A 4 7.58 8.91 -2.95
CA GLY A 4 7.93 9.95 -1.98
C GLY A 4 9.25 10.67 -2.24
N GLY A 5 9.65 10.79 -3.51
CA GLY A 5 10.94 11.40 -3.87
C GLY A 5 10.81 12.85 -4.28
N SER A 6 11.92 13.58 -4.18
CA SER A 6 12.06 14.97 -4.60
C SER A 6 12.02 15.18 -6.13
N SER A 7 11.87 14.11 -6.92
CA SER A 7 12.02 14.11 -8.38
C SER A 7 10.79 14.62 -9.14
N GLY A 8 9.80 15.24 -8.47
CA GLY A 8 8.61 15.82 -9.10
C GLY A 8 7.55 14.80 -9.55
N GLU A 9 7.94 13.58 -9.91
CA GLU A 9 7.02 12.50 -10.27
C GLU A 9 6.88 11.46 -9.14
N ILE A 10 5.72 11.43 -8.51
CA ILE A 10 5.36 10.44 -7.48
C ILE A 10 4.62 9.29 -8.16
N ALA A 11 5.17 8.07 -8.10
CA ALA A 11 4.57 6.92 -8.75
C ALA A 11 3.12 6.71 -8.28
N SER A 12 2.21 6.59 -9.25
CA SER A 12 0.77 6.39 -9.03
C SER A 12 0.08 7.46 -8.18
N ASN A 13 0.64 8.67 -8.04
CA ASN A 13 0.12 9.70 -7.14
C ASN A 13 -0.07 9.14 -5.72
N LEU A 14 0.93 8.40 -5.23
CA LEU A 14 0.95 7.80 -3.90
C LEU A 14 2.17 8.30 -3.16
N ASN A 15 1.97 9.18 -2.18
CA ASN A 15 3.03 9.70 -1.34
C ASN A 15 3.09 8.95 0.00
N LEU A 16 4.09 8.10 0.18
CA LEU A 16 4.36 7.31 1.39
C LEU A 16 5.26 8.04 2.40
N LEU A 17 5.54 9.34 2.20
CA LEU A 17 6.28 10.13 3.19
C LEU A 17 5.44 10.37 4.46
N ALA A 18 6.14 10.58 5.57
CA ALA A 18 5.54 10.93 6.85
C ALA A 18 4.61 12.15 6.70
N GLY A 19 3.44 12.08 7.34
CA GLY A 19 2.41 13.13 7.28
C GLY A 19 1.59 13.19 5.99
N LYS A 20 1.86 12.32 4.99
CA LYS A 20 1.09 12.21 3.74
C LYS A 20 0.60 10.78 3.45
N SER A 21 1.35 9.79 3.90
CA SER A 21 1.08 8.36 3.66
C SER A 21 -0.34 7.92 3.97
N TYR A 22 -0.87 8.31 5.14
CA TYR A 22 -2.19 7.85 5.56
C TYR A 22 -3.31 8.30 4.61
N SER A 23 -3.38 9.60 4.31
CA SER A 23 -4.43 10.18 3.45
C SER A 23 -4.35 9.68 2.01
N ASP A 24 -3.16 9.29 1.56
CA ASP A 24 -2.96 8.76 0.22
C ASP A 24 -3.18 7.23 0.14
N LEU A 25 -3.25 6.53 1.27
CA LEU A 25 -3.39 5.08 1.36
C LEU A 25 -4.81 4.64 1.70
N VAL A 26 -5.37 5.18 2.78
CA VAL A 26 -6.56 4.61 3.39
C VAL A 26 -7.81 5.10 2.70
N SER A 27 -8.65 4.15 2.28
CA SER A 27 -9.90 4.42 1.57
C SER A 27 -9.74 5.13 0.21
N ILE A 28 -8.55 5.09 -0.37
CA ILE A 28 -8.26 5.66 -1.70
C ILE A 28 -8.29 4.54 -2.75
N ALA A 29 -8.90 4.79 -3.91
CA ALA A 29 -8.91 3.83 -5.01
C ALA A 29 -7.48 3.49 -5.49
N ALA A 30 -7.21 2.21 -5.71
CA ALA A 30 -5.98 1.80 -6.37
C ALA A 30 -6.10 2.06 -7.88
N LYS A 31 -5.01 2.54 -8.49
CA LYS A 31 -5.01 2.80 -9.94
C LYS A 31 -5.12 1.46 -10.68
N ASN A 32 -6.01 1.38 -11.67
CA ASN A 32 -6.24 0.19 -12.50
C ASN A 32 -6.66 -1.07 -11.71
N SER A 33 -7.38 -0.91 -10.60
CA SER A 33 -7.94 -2.02 -9.82
C SER A 33 -9.25 -1.61 -9.17
N ASP A 34 -10.18 -2.56 -9.02
CA ASP A 34 -11.45 -2.36 -8.29
C ASP A 34 -11.26 -2.32 -6.76
N LEU A 35 -10.01 -2.40 -6.28
CA LEU A 35 -9.66 -2.40 -4.88
C LEU A 35 -9.29 -1.01 -4.38
N LEU A 36 -9.37 -0.81 -3.06
CA LEU A 36 -8.75 0.34 -2.42
C LEU A 36 -7.28 0.05 -2.18
N ARG A 37 -6.43 1.08 -2.18
CA ARG A 37 -5.01 0.97 -1.81
C ARG A 37 -4.89 0.28 -0.45
N VAL A 38 -5.64 0.77 0.53
CA VAL A 38 -5.96 0.09 1.79
C VAL A 38 -7.46 0.24 2.08
N LYS A 39 -8.16 -0.88 2.26
CA LYS A 39 -9.53 -0.91 2.79
C LYS A 39 -9.50 -1.30 4.26
N PRO A 40 -9.90 -0.41 5.19
CA PRO A 40 -10.05 -0.75 6.60
C PRO A 40 -10.83 -2.05 6.82
N PHE A 41 -10.37 -2.87 7.76
CA PHE A 41 -10.99 -4.14 8.15
C PHE A 41 -11.00 -5.24 7.06
N SER A 42 -10.39 -5.02 5.88
CA SER A 42 -10.44 -5.97 4.77
C SER A 42 -9.11 -6.09 4.04
N ILE A 43 -8.34 -7.13 4.39
CA ILE A 43 -7.13 -7.54 3.65
C ILE A 43 -7.46 -7.90 2.20
N LYS A 44 -8.57 -8.63 1.97
CA LYS A 44 -8.94 -9.13 0.63
C LYS A 44 -9.22 -8.01 -0.36
N GLU A 45 -9.75 -6.90 0.13
CA GLU A 45 -10.10 -5.75 -0.70
C GLU A 45 -9.04 -4.64 -0.64
N SER A 46 -7.87 -4.93 -0.06
CA SER A 46 -6.72 -4.03 0.00
C SER A 46 -5.69 -4.39 -1.07
N PHE A 47 -5.48 -3.49 -2.02
CA PHE A 47 -4.49 -3.64 -3.09
C PHE A 47 -3.06 -3.73 -2.55
N MET A 48 -2.75 -3.04 -1.45
CA MET A 48 -1.45 -3.12 -0.75
C MET A 48 -1.03 -4.57 -0.49
N VAL A 49 -1.95 -5.43 -0.06
CA VAL A 49 -1.66 -6.83 0.26
C VAL A 49 -1.30 -7.62 -1.00
N LYS A 50 -1.92 -7.32 -2.14
CA LYS A 50 -1.54 -7.90 -3.44
C LYS A 50 -0.14 -7.48 -3.84
N VAL A 51 0.20 -6.20 -3.64
CA VAL A 51 1.53 -5.65 -3.93
C VAL A 51 2.61 -6.33 -3.10
N LEU A 52 2.43 -6.40 -1.77
CA LEU A 52 3.40 -7.01 -0.85
C LEU A 52 3.63 -8.51 -1.10
N ASN A 53 2.60 -9.20 -1.57
CA ASN A 53 2.66 -10.64 -1.86
C ASN A 53 2.94 -10.94 -3.34
N ASN A 54 3.12 -9.91 -4.17
CA ASN A 54 3.27 -10.03 -5.62
C ASN A 54 2.20 -10.91 -6.29
N LYS A 55 0.93 -10.74 -5.89
CA LYS A 55 -0.18 -11.57 -6.38
C LYS A 55 -1.05 -10.80 -7.38
N GLY A 56 -1.05 -11.27 -8.62
CA GLY A 56 -1.91 -10.72 -9.68
C GLY A 56 -1.49 -9.33 -10.15
N LEU A 57 -0.19 -9.01 -10.05
CA LEU A 57 0.39 -7.80 -10.63
C LEU A 57 0.90 -8.13 -12.05
N SER A 58 0.81 -7.16 -12.96
CA SER A 58 1.39 -7.29 -14.30
C SER A 58 2.90 -7.09 -14.33
N PHE A 59 3.50 -6.66 -13.21
CA PHE A 59 4.94 -6.45 -13.06
C PHE A 59 5.38 -6.69 -11.60
N GLU A 60 6.64 -7.07 -11.43
CA GLU A 60 7.28 -7.22 -10.12
C GLU A 60 7.52 -5.86 -9.47
N HIS A 61 6.93 -5.62 -8.31
CA HIS A 61 7.15 -4.37 -7.57
C HIS A 61 8.31 -4.53 -6.58
N SER A 62 9.32 -3.66 -6.63
CA SER A 62 10.49 -3.74 -5.72
C SER A 62 10.17 -3.95 -4.23
N ALA A 63 9.05 -3.40 -3.75
CA ALA A 63 8.59 -3.60 -2.38
C ALA A 63 8.22 -5.05 -2.04
N SER A 64 7.80 -5.87 -3.00
CA SER A 64 7.50 -7.29 -2.78
C SER A 64 8.75 -8.11 -2.44
N ILE A 65 9.89 -7.70 -3.00
CA ILE A 65 11.21 -8.31 -2.84
C ILE A 65 11.88 -7.85 -1.54
N SER A 66 11.73 -6.58 -1.16
CA SER A 66 12.44 -5.99 -0.02
C SER A 66 11.72 -6.10 1.33
N THR A 67 10.42 -6.44 1.34
CA THR A 67 9.62 -6.46 2.58
C THR A 67 9.69 -7.82 3.27
N THR A 68 10.07 -7.86 4.55
CA THR A 68 10.11 -9.10 5.35
C THR A 68 8.72 -9.64 5.67
N ASN A 69 8.61 -10.94 5.96
CA ASN A 69 7.34 -11.56 6.33
C ASN A 69 6.74 -10.95 7.60
N GLU A 70 7.58 -10.54 8.56
CA GLU A 70 7.18 -9.86 9.78
C GLU A 70 6.54 -8.50 9.46
N SER A 71 7.17 -7.72 8.55
CA SER A 71 6.65 -6.43 8.12
C SER A 71 5.30 -6.58 7.39
N LYS A 72 5.17 -7.61 6.55
CA LYS A 72 3.89 -7.94 5.88
C LYS A 72 2.79 -8.24 6.90
N LYS A 73 3.08 -9.06 7.92
CA LYS A 73 2.13 -9.37 9.00
C LYS A 73 1.73 -8.15 9.81
N LEU A 74 2.67 -7.23 10.08
CA LEU A 74 2.35 -5.99 10.79
C LEU A 74 1.37 -5.13 9.99
N ILE A 75 1.59 -4.98 8.69
CA ILE A 75 0.70 -4.24 7.79
C ILE A 75 -0.68 -4.93 7.71
N GLU A 76 -0.71 -6.25 7.51
CA GLU A 76 -1.95 -7.03 7.49
C GLU A 76 -2.75 -6.86 8.79
N ASN A 77 -2.09 -6.94 9.94
CA ASN A 77 -2.72 -6.74 11.25
C ASN A 77 -3.24 -5.30 11.43
N TRP A 78 -2.48 -4.30 11.00
CA TRP A 78 -2.93 -2.90 11.02
C TRP A 78 -4.20 -2.71 10.17
N ILE A 79 -4.25 -3.31 8.97
CA ILE A 79 -5.45 -3.29 8.11
C ILE A 79 -6.64 -3.98 8.81
N LEU A 80 -6.44 -5.18 9.37
CA LEU A 80 -7.50 -5.93 10.06
C LEU A 80 -8.05 -5.18 11.28
N LYS A 81 -7.22 -4.39 11.95
CA LYS A 81 -7.63 -3.57 13.09
C LYS A 81 -8.35 -2.27 12.70
N GLY A 82 -8.50 -1.99 11.41
CA GLY A 82 -9.23 -0.82 10.91
C GLY A 82 -8.35 0.25 10.27
N ALA A 83 -7.04 0.01 10.13
CA ALA A 83 -6.10 0.95 9.55
C ALA A 83 -6.24 2.36 10.15
N PHE A 84 -6.25 2.47 11.48
CA PHE A 84 -6.37 3.76 12.17
C PHE A 84 -5.08 4.59 12.04
N ASN A 85 -5.23 5.92 12.12
CA ASN A 85 -4.14 6.89 12.14
C ASN A 85 -3.89 7.31 13.59
N ASP A 86 -3.09 6.52 14.29
CA ASP A 86 -2.83 6.64 15.72
C ASP A 86 -1.75 7.69 16.03
#